data_AF-A0A8H6YCP8-F1
#
_entry.id   AF-A0A8H6YCP8-F1
#
_cell.length_a   1.000
_cell.length_b   1.000
_cell.length_c   1.000
_cell.angle_alpha   90.00
_cell.angle_beta   90.00
_cell.angle_gamma   90.00
#
_symmetry.space_group_name_H-M   'P 1'
#
loop_
_entity.id
_entity.type
_entity.pdbx_description
1 polymer ?
#
loop_
_entity_poly.entity_id
_entity_poly.type
_entity_poly.pdbx_seq_one_letter_code
_entity_poly.pdbx_strand_id
1 'polypeptide(L)'
;MEDMLRALRGTTIASTRSPAFVKLAPNDDGSSLPPAFFEHPDTYTKHIGPDGRIRSWGLYPYIPHGQQGAGHEDIPYPMMRKMMHQMTYAPLNRSTQLLRPEDQFMNAVLARRKRELKQVDLGDLTRRDYVLRIHMPEIKTATGEDRIWRRFIVSGGMSLGVFQDKVLAPLMGWVRNFHAHILTDYRDGTQYGPKNSSAVDMMHVDASGYDFLNEDDYCVAHIMTKVGDACQYEYDLGDHFRHDIIVEKIVPLEESYGRVQVLGGSGICPMENGRGNDTWAEHIETLTKSGTPAARRELLSEIYSMPNYADRGWNKRSKFDPDYFDLSETTQAVMTALGTKLSYSPGAKTFKVPFAPEAFLGPLTASKRKTTREVTMSPGDSFGFFEELKKDGRDSRRATACAACGNPNDLKACSGCGQRFYCGQACQKAHWKSTHKRECAMEKKKRASD
;
A
#
# COMPACT_ATOMS: atom_id res chain seq x y z
N MET A 1 -22.33 23.22 9.59
CA MET A 1 -22.24 23.30 8.10
C MET A 1 -21.99 24.73 7.64
N GLU A 2 -22.84 25.71 7.99
CA GLU A 2 -22.57 27.13 7.68
C GLU A 2 -21.35 27.71 8.39
N ASP A 3 -21.11 27.38 9.67
CA ASP A 3 -19.91 27.84 10.39
C ASP A 3 -18.61 27.15 9.92
N MET A 4 -18.71 25.91 9.43
CA MET A 4 -17.61 25.19 8.76
C MET A 4 -17.28 25.84 7.41
N LEU A 5 -18.31 26.22 6.65
CA LEU A 5 -18.17 27.03 5.44
C LEU A 5 -17.62 28.44 5.75
N ARG A 6 -17.89 29.01 6.93
CA ARG A 6 -17.41 30.35 7.34
C ARG A 6 -15.95 30.37 7.76
N ALA A 7 -15.48 29.35 8.47
CA ALA A 7 -14.07 29.19 8.84
C ALA A 7 -13.20 28.95 7.59
N LEU A 8 -13.71 28.23 6.59
CA LEU A 8 -13.05 28.01 5.29
C LEU A 8 -13.21 29.19 4.31
N ARG A 9 -14.23 30.03 4.49
CA ARG A 9 -14.35 31.35 3.81
C ARG A 9 -13.35 32.39 4.35
N GLY A 10 -12.65 32.13 5.46
CA GLY A 10 -11.48 32.93 5.85
C GLY A 10 -10.36 32.91 4.80
N THR A 11 -10.42 31.98 3.86
CA THR A 11 -9.57 31.87 2.66
C THR A 11 -10.39 31.81 1.37
N THR A 12 -11.53 32.49 1.28
CA THR A 12 -12.06 32.84 -0.06
C THR A 12 -11.15 33.90 -0.67
N ILE A 13 -10.06 33.45 -1.30
CA ILE A 13 -9.43 34.22 -2.36
C ILE A 13 -10.47 34.31 -3.48
N ALA A 14 -10.81 35.55 -3.83
CA ALA A 14 -11.79 35.90 -4.84
C ALA A 14 -11.61 35.07 -6.13
N SER A 15 -12.74 34.67 -6.71
CA SER A 15 -12.80 34.15 -8.07
C SER A 15 -12.19 35.19 -9.02
N THR A 16 -11.16 34.80 -9.79
CA THR A 16 -10.53 35.52 -10.92
C THR A 16 -9.20 34.87 -11.34
N ARG A 17 -8.61 33.96 -10.55
CA ARG A 17 -7.31 33.38 -10.88
C ARG A 17 -7.46 32.31 -11.95
N SER A 18 -7.11 32.63 -13.20
CA SER A 18 -6.96 31.61 -14.24
C SER A 18 -5.79 30.67 -13.88
N PRO A 19 -5.95 29.35 -14.03
CA PRO A 19 -4.84 28.43 -13.75
C PRO A 19 -3.65 28.66 -14.69
N ALA A 20 -2.44 28.54 -14.15
CA ALA A 20 -1.21 28.77 -14.92
C ALA A 20 -0.88 27.67 -15.95
N PHE A 21 -1.44 26.47 -15.78
CA PHE A 21 -1.13 25.29 -16.60
C PHE A 21 -2.36 24.51 -17.05
N VAL A 22 -3.27 24.20 -16.12
CA VAL A 22 -4.43 23.36 -16.44
C VAL A 22 -5.49 24.12 -17.24
N LYS A 23 -6.16 23.43 -18.15
CA LYS A 23 -7.29 23.98 -18.91
C LYS A 23 -8.59 23.49 -18.31
N LEU A 24 -9.46 24.44 -17.93
CA LEU A 24 -10.81 24.17 -17.46
C LEU A 24 -11.78 24.11 -18.65
N ALA A 25 -12.79 23.26 -18.55
CA ALA A 25 -13.92 23.27 -19.48
C ALA A 25 -14.76 24.56 -19.30
N PRO A 26 -15.53 24.99 -20.32
CA PRO A 26 -16.27 26.27 -20.27
C PRO A 26 -17.25 26.42 -19.09
N ASN A 27 -17.73 25.31 -18.52
CA ASN A 27 -18.67 25.27 -17.38
C ASN A 27 -18.01 24.87 -16.06
N ASP A 28 -16.68 24.83 -15.99
CA ASP A 28 -15.91 24.58 -14.76
C ASP A 28 -15.16 25.85 -14.38
N ASP A 29 -15.56 26.45 -13.26
CA ASP A 29 -14.95 27.67 -12.72
C ASP A 29 -13.77 27.37 -11.78
N GLY A 30 -13.45 26.10 -11.55
CA GLY A 30 -12.35 25.66 -10.70
C GLY A 30 -12.61 25.84 -9.19
N SER A 31 -13.82 26.20 -8.76
CA SER A 31 -14.16 26.53 -7.36
C SER A 31 -13.92 25.40 -6.34
N SER A 32 -13.67 24.17 -6.80
CA SER A 32 -13.37 22.99 -5.99
C SER A 32 -11.97 22.41 -6.22
N LEU A 33 -11.12 23.06 -7.02
CA LEU A 33 -9.73 22.64 -7.21
C LEU A 33 -8.88 23.05 -6.01
N PRO A 34 -7.99 22.16 -5.52
CA PRO A 34 -6.97 22.57 -4.56
C PRO A 34 -6.10 23.73 -5.12
N PRO A 35 -5.65 24.67 -4.28
CA PRO A 35 -4.89 25.84 -4.72
C PRO A 35 -3.69 25.52 -5.62
N ALA A 36 -2.99 24.42 -5.36
CA ALA A 36 -1.86 23.97 -6.15
C ALA A 36 -2.17 23.81 -7.65
N PHE A 37 -3.39 23.44 -8.02
CA PHE A 37 -3.80 23.25 -9.43
C PHE A 37 -3.98 24.57 -10.18
N PHE A 38 -4.00 25.71 -9.49
CA PHE A 38 -3.95 27.03 -10.12
C PHE A 38 -2.52 27.51 -10.41
N GLU A 39 -1.51 26.84 -9.84
CA GLU A 39 -0.09 27.11 -10.07
C GLU A 39 0.47 26.24 -11.21
N HIS A 40 1.74 26.46 -11.56
CA HIS A 40 2.42 25.62 -12.55
C HIS A 40 2.97 24.35 -11.89
N PRO A 41 2.82 23.15 -12.48
CA PRO A 41 3.27 21.87 -11.88
C PRO A 41 4.77 21.82 -11.60
N ASP A 42 5.56 22.67 -12.27
CA ASP A 42 7.00 22.74 -12.02
C ASP A 42 7.37 23.53 -10.77
N THR A 43 6.53 24.47 -10.33
CA THR A 43 6.88 25.48 -9.30
C THR A 43 5.81 25.70 -8.24
N TYR A 44 4.78 24.85 -8.20
CA TYR A 44 3.70 25.00 -7.23
C TYR A 44 4.21 24.93 -5.80
N THR A 45 3.54 25.70 -4.93
CA THR A 45 3.86 25.75 -3.51
C THR A 45 3.45 24.43 -2.85
N LYS A 46 4.43 23.69 -2.33
CA LYS A 46 4.19 22.45 -1.60
C LYS A 46 3.84 22.73 -0.15
N HIS A 47 2.84 22.03 0.36
CA HIS A 47 2.59 21.96 1.80
C HIS A 47 3.69 21.15 2.50
N ILE A 48 4.31 21.76 3.50
CA ILE A 48 5.31 21.15 4.36
C ILE A 48 4.68 21.00 5.75
N GLY A 49 4.69 19.77 6.27
CA GLY A 49 4.18 19.49 7.62
C GLY A 49 5.00 20.19 8.70
N PRO A 50 4.46 20.31 9.93
CA PRO A 50 5.19 20.89 11.06
C PRO A 50 6.45 20.08 11.43
N ASP A 51 6.51 18.82 11.01
CA ASP A 51 7.66 17.92 11.14
C ASP A 51 8.69 18.08 9.99
N GLY A 52 8.49 19.06 9.10
CA GLY A 52 9.35 19.29 7.94
C GLY A 52 9.15 18.29 6.80
N ARG A 53 8.17 17.40 6.90
CA ARG A 53 7.94 16.33 5.91
C ARG A 53 6.90 16.74 4.88
N ILE A 54 7.10 16.33 3.64
CA ILE A 54 6.18 16.58 2.53
C ILE A 54 5.39 15.29 2.24
N ARG A 55 4.07 15.41 2.13
CA ARG A 55 3.14 14.28 1.90
C ARG A 55 2.27 14.54 0.69
N SER A 56 1.83 13.47 0.00
CA SER A 56 0.87 13.57 -1.11
C SER A 56 1.26 14.63 -2.15
N TRP A 57 2.51 14.56 -2.61
CA TRP A 57 3.15 15.54 -3.52
C TRP A 57 3.25 16.98 -2.97
N GLY A 58 2.89 17.22 -1.72
CA GLY A 58 2.70 18.53 -1.13
C GLY A 58 1.41 19.21 -1.56
N LEU A 59 0.42 18.45 -2.07
CA LEU A 59 -0.87 18.99 -2.54
C LEU A 59 -1.84 19.29 -1.40
N TYR A 60 -1.70 18.58 -0.28
CA TYR A 60 -2.60 18.70 0.86
C TYR A 60 -1.84 19.15 2.11
N PRO A 61 -2.44 20.00 2.95
CA PRO A 61 -1.88 20.28 4.26
C PRO A 61 -1.82 19.00 5.10
N TYR A 62 -0.78 18.88 5.92
CA TYR A 62 -0.76 17.85 6.95
C TYR A 62 -1.74 18.25 8.05
N ILE A 63 -2.71 17.38 8.34
CA ILE A 63 -3.66 17.59 9.44
C ILE A 63 -3.24 16.68 10.60
N PRO A 64 -2.79 17.25 11.73
CA PRO A 64 -2.41 16.48 12.89
C PRO A 64 -3.58 15.69 13.47
N HIS A 65 -3.27 14.60 14.15
CA HIS A 65 -4.23 13.73 14.83
C HIS A 65 -5.15 14.47 15.80
N GLY A 66 -6.37 13.96 15.99
CA GLY A 66 -7.36 14.51 16.91
C GLY A 66 -7.98 15.84 16.50
N GLN A 67 -7.68 16.33 15.29
CA GLN A 67 -8.36 17.47 14.68
C GLN A 67 -9.40 17.00 13.66
N GLN A 68 -10.52 17.72 13.52
CA GLN A 68 -11.47 17.48 12.43
C GLN A 68 -10.72 17.57 11.09
N GLY A 69 -10.85 16.57 10.22
CA GLY A 69 -10.01 16.46 9.01
C GLY A 69 -8.74 15.60 9.12
N ALA A 70 -8.38 15.08 10.29
CA ALA A 70 -7.13 14.32 10.51
C ALA A 70 -7.13 12.90 9.89
N GLY A 71 -8.31 12.35 9.65
CA GLY A 71 -8.51 11.25 8.72
C GLY A 71 -8.69 11.83 7.32
N HIS A 72 -8.02 11.27 6.32
CA HIS A 72 -8.34 11.60 4.91
C HIS A 72 -9.82 11.31 4.56
N GLU A 73 -10.55 10.62 5.45
CA GLU A 73 -12.01 10.43 5.49
C GLU A 73 -12.81 11.75 5.32
N ASP A 74 -12.24 12.89 5.72
CA ASP A 74 -12.90 14.20 5.79
C ASP A 74 -12.49 15.16 4.67
N ILE A 75 -11.90 14.69 3.57
CA ILE A 75 -11.74 15.53 2.37
C ILE A 75 -12.85 15.17 1.36
N PRO A 76 -14.10 15.67 1.53
CA PRO A 76 -15.18 15.43 0.58
C PRO A 76 -14.93 16.12 -0.76
N TYR A 77 -13.96 17.05 -0.83
CA TYR A 77 -13.75 17.91 -1.99
C TYR A 77 -13.31 17.15 -3.27
N PRO A 78 -12.27 16.28 -3.27
CA PRO A 78 -11.91 15.53 -4.47
C PRO A 78 -13.04 14.62 -4.96
N MET A 79 -13.76 13.94 -4.05
CA MET A 79 -14.88 13.07 -4.42
C MET A 79 -16.05 13.88 -5.00
N MET A 80 -16.48 14.95 -4.31
CA MET A 80 -17.57 15.81 -4.79
C MET A 80 -17.23 16.45 -6.13
N ARG A 81 -16.00 16.94 -6.30
CA ARG A 81 -15.54 17.52 -7.57
C ARG A 81 -15.55 16.47 -8.69
N LYS A 82 -15.00 15.28 -8.43
CA LYS A 82 -15.04 14.16 -9.37
C LYS A 82 -16.47 13.86 -9.80
N MET A 83 -17.42 13.80 -8.86
CA MET A 83 -18.84 13.58 -9.17
C MET A 83 -19.45 14.72 -9.99
N MET A 84 -19.25 15.99 -9.60
CA MET A 84 -19.82 17.16 -10.28
C MET A 84 -19.34 17.30 -11.72
N HIS A 85 -18.05 17.03 -11.98
CA HIS A 85 -17.44 17.23 -13.29
C HIS A 85 -17.18 15.93 -14.07
N GLN A 86 -17.67 14.78 -13.58
CA GLN A 86 -17.48 13.48 -14.22
C GLN A 86 -17.89 13.49 -15.69
N MET A 87 -19.07 14.07 -15.99
CA MET A 87 -19.60 14.13 -17.36
C MET A 87 -18.91 15.19 -18.21
N THR A 88 -18.45 16.28 -17.58
CA THR A 88 -17.74 17.38 -18.25
C THR A 88 -16.41 16.91 -18.86
N TYR A 89 -15.66 16.08 -18.14
CA TYR A 89 -14.35 15.56 -18.56
C TYR A 89 -14.39 14.07 -18.94
N ALA A 90 -15.58 13.51 -19.17
CA ALA A 90 -15.71 12.12 -19.59
C ALA A 90 -15.01 11.89 -20.95
N PRO A 91 -14.27 10.79 -21.16
CA PRO A 91 -13.61 10.51 -22.45
C PRO A 91 -14.56 10.49 -23.66
N LEU A 92 -15.82 10.13 -23.44
CA LEU A 92 -16.86 10.10 -24.47
C LEU A 92 -17.45 11.48 -24.78
N ASN A 93 -17.17 12.48 -23.95
CA ASN A 93 -17.64 13.84 -24.17
C ASN A 93 -16.80 14.52 -25.26
N ARG A 94 -17.30 14.45 -26.49
CA ARG A 94 -16.66 15.04 -27.67
C ARG A 94 -16.64 16.57 -27.66
N SER A 95 -17.42 17.22 -26.80
CA SER A 95 -17.53 18.69 -26.75
C SER A 95 -16.35 19.36 -26.03
N THR A 96 -15.78 18.70 -25.02
CA THR A 96 -14.63 19.21 -24.27
C THR A 96 -13.33 18.57 -24.77
N GLN A 97 -13.28 17.23 -24.93
CA GLN A 97 -12.06 16.45 -25.25
C GLN A 97 -10.87 16.77 -24.33
N LEU A 98 -11.12 17.31 -23.13
CA LEU A 98 -10.10 17.67 -22.15
C LEU A 98 -9.98 16.56 -21.11
N LEU A 99 -8.74 16.29 -20.66
CA LEU A 99 -8.49 15.55 -19.43
C LEU A 99 -8.97 16.39 -18.23
N ARG A 100 -9.26 15.73 -17.10
CA ARG A 100 -9.54 16.46 -15.85
C ARG A 100 -8.36 17.40 -15.53
N PRO A 101 -8.59 18.60 -14.99
CA PRO A 101 -7.51 19.51 -14.60
C PRO A 101 -6.47 18.84 -13.68
N GLU A 102 -6.94 17.97 -12.80
CA GLU A 102 -6.12 17.19 -11.89
C GLU A 102 -5.20 16.22 -12.65
N ASP A 103 -5.73 15.50 -13.64
CA ASP A 103 -4.94 14.59 -14.48
C ASP A 103 -3.93 15.37 -15.33
N GLN A 104 -4.29 16.54 -15.85
CA GLN A 104 -3.37 17.39 -16.61
C GLN A 104 -2.15 17.76 -15.76
N PHE A 105 -2.40 18.27 -14.55
CA PHE A 105 -1.36 18.68 -13.62
C PHE A 105 -0.50 17.50 -13.15
N MET A 106 -1.15 16.41 -12.71
CA MET A 106 -0.45 15.23 -12.19
C MET A 106 0.39 14.53 -13.26
N ASN A 107 -0.10 14.46 -14.51
CA ASN A 107 0.69 13.95 -15.61
C ASN A 107 2.01 14.73 -15.80
N ALA A 108 1.97 16.06 -15.66
CA ALA A 108 3.16 16.90 -15.74
C ALA A 108 4.12 16.67 -14.55
N VAL A 109 3.59 16.64 -13.32
CA VAL A 109 4.36 16.35 -12.09
C VAL A 109 5.06 14.99 -12.19
N LEU A 110 4.33 13.95 -12.58
CA LEU A 110 4.86 12.59 -12.76
C LEU A 110 5.89 12.52 -13.89
N ALA A 111 5.64 13.18 -15.02
CA ALA A 111 6.57 13.19 -16.15
C ALA A 111 7.89 13.90 -15.81
N ARG A 112 7.84 15.02 -15.07
CA ARG A 112 9.03 15.67 -14.52
C ARG A 112 9.76 14.72 -13.58
N ARG A 113 9.06 14.17 -12.58
CA ARG A 113 9.69 13.31 -11.56
C ARG A 113 10.33 12.06 -12.17
N LYS A 114 9.69 11.42 -13.16
CA LYS A 114 10.27 10.30 -13.93
C LYS A 114 11.56 10.68 -14.64
N ARG A 115 11.71 11.92 -15.14
CA ARG A 115 12.94 12.40 -15.77
C ARG A 115 14.05 12.60 -14.76
N GLU A 116 13.74 13.19 -13.61
CA GLU A 116 14.68 13.36 -12.50
C GLU A 116 15.19 12.02 -11.98
N LEU A 117 14.29 11.09 -11.68
CA LEU A 117 14.65 9.77 -11.13
C LEU A 117 15.48 8.92 -12.11
N LYS A 118 15.33 9.11 -13.42
CA LYS A 118 16.19 8.44 -14.43
C LYS A 118 17.65 8.88 -14.36
N GLN A 119 17.93 10.04 -13.79
CA GLN A 119 19.28 10.59 -13.66
C GLN A 119 19.92 10.26 -12.30
N VAL A 120 19.17 9.65 -11.38
CA VAL A 120 19.67 9.29 -10.06
C VAL A 120 20.62 8.10 -10.19
N ASP A 121 21.88 8.31 -9.81
CA ASP A 121 22.83 7.22 -9.60
C ASP A 121 22.77 6.77 -8.13
N LEU A 122 22.35 5.52 -7.93
CA LEU A 122 22.26 4.91 -6.60
C LEU A 122 23.57 4.28 -6.15
N GLY A 123 24.59 4.20 -7.02
CA GLY A 123 25.84 3.53 -6.71
C GLY A 123 25.63 2.11 -6.16
N ASP A 124 26.29 1.82 -5.04
CA ASP A 124 26.23 0.53 -4.38
C ASP A 124 25.10 0.40 -3.34
N LEU A 125 24.29 1.44 -3.12
CA LEU A 125 23.15 1.41 -2.17
C LEU A 125 22.17 0.29 -2.50
N THR A 126 22.01 -0.03 -3.78
CA THR A 126 21.15 -1.14 -4.24
C THR A 126 21.64 -2.52 -3.79
N ARG A 127 22.90 -2.64 -3.38
CA ARG A 127 23.53 -3.88 -2.91
C ARG A 127 23.79 -3.91 -1.41
N ARG A 128 23.53 -2.79 -0.71
CA ARG A 128 23.68 -2.68 0.73
C ARG A 128 22.43 -3.11 1.47
N ASP A 129 22.61 -3.63 2.67
CA ASP A 129 21.52 -3.98 3.58
C ASP A 129 21.11 -2.78 4.43
N TYR A 130 19.81 -2.59 4.58
CA TYR A 130 19.19 -1.51 5.33
C TYR A 130 18.53 -2.13 6.57
N VAL A 131 18.92 -1.65 7.75
CA VAL A 131 18.17 -1.90 8.99
C VAL A 131 17.09 -0.83 9.07
N LEU A 132 15.85 -1.27 8.93
CA LEU A 132 14.67 -0.41 8.93
C LEU A 132 13.85 -0.65 10.19
N ARG A 133 13.25 0.43 10.70
CA ARG A 133 12.20 0.40 11.71
C ARG A 133 10.91 0.94 11.10
N ILE A 134 9.85 0.13 11.13
CA ILE A 134 8.48 0.57 10.82
C ILE A 134 7.70 0.71 12.11
N HIS A 135 6.90 1.76 12.25
CA HIS A 135 6.00 1.95 13.38
C HIS A 135 4.73 2.70 12.97
N MET A 136 3.67 2.61 13.78
CA MET A 136 2.43 3.35 13.58
C MET A 136 2.45 4.61 14.47
N PRO A 137 2.62 5.82 13.89
CA PRO A 137 3.02 6.99 14.66
C PRO A 137 2.00 7.40 15.72
N GLU A 138 0.72 7.10 15.54
CA GLU A 138 -0.33 7.57 16.44
C GLU A 138 -0.79 6.54 17.47
N ILE A 139 -0.27 5.31 17.40
CA ILE A 139 -0.60 4.24 18.34
C ILE A 139 0.53 4.12 19.35
N LYS A 140 0.35 4.80 20.49
CA LYS A 140 1.36 4.91 21.56
C LYS A 140 1.02 4.12 22.81
N THR A 141 2.03 3.76 23.58
CA THR A 141 1.87 3.28 24.96
C THR A 141 1.51 4.47 25.88
N ALA A 142 1.15 4.19 27.14
CA ALA A 142 0.89 5.24 28.12
C ALA A 142 2.13 6.12 28.42
N THR A 143 3.34 5.61 28.15
CA THR A 143 4.62 6.32 28.30
C THR A 143 5.01 7.12 27.04
N GLY A 144 4.21 7.06 25.97
CA GLY A 144 4.47 7.76 24.71
C GLY A 144 5.36 7.01 23.71
N GLU A 145 5.73 5.76 24.00
CA GLU A 145 6.53 4.91 23.12
C GLU A 145 5.67 4.32 21.99
N ASP A 146 6.28 3.97 20.85
CA ASP A 146 5.56 3.25 19.79
C ASP A 146 5.05 1.91 20.30
N ARG A 147 3.73 1.71 20.26
CA ARG A 147 3.12 0.45 20.71
C ARG A 147 3.20 -0.64 19.65
N ILE A 148 3.05 -0.26 18.38
CA ILE A 148 3.10 -1.18 17.24
C ILE A 148 4.29 -0.81 16.36
N TRP A 149 5.29 -1.69 16.32
CA TRP A 149 6.50 -1.50 15.51
C TRP A 149 7.19 -2.81 15.14
N ARG A 150 8.03 -2.77 14.10
CA ARG A 150 8.90 -3.88 13.65
C ARG A 150 10.26 -3.34 13.26
N ARG A 151 11.32 -4.11 13.55
CA ARG A 151 12.69 -3.86 13.08
C ARG A 151 13.14 -5.01 12.21
N PHE A 152 13.71 -4.71 11.05
CA PHE A 152 13.98 -5.72 10.02
C PHE A 152 15.07 -5.25 9.05
N ILE A 153 15.62 -6.20 8.30
CA ILE A 153 16.67 -5.98 7.29
C ILE A 153 16.08 -6.25 5.92
N VAL A 154 16.39 -5.38 4.96
CA VAL A 154 16.12 -5.57 3.53
C VAL A 154 17.28 -5.03 2.70
N SER A 155 17.42 -5.48 1.45
CA SER A 155 18.38 -4.88 0.51
C SER A 155 17.83 -3.57 -0.05
N GLY A 156 18.67 -2.54 -0.20
CA GLY A 156 18.30 -1.27 -0.85
C GLY A 156 17.86 -1.45 -2.31
N GLY A 157 18.25 -2.54 -2.97
CA GLY A 157 17.86 -2.88 -4.34
C GLY A 157 16.50 -3.56 -4.46
N MET A 158 15.79 -3.79 -3.34
CA MET A 158 14.48 -4.42 -3.39
C MET A 158 13.46 -3.49 -4.05
N SER A 159 12.78 -3.95 -5.09
CA SER A 159 11.72 -3.18 -5.76
C SER A 159 10.60 -2.83 -4.79
N LEU A 160 10.01 -1.65 -4.91
CA LEU A 160 9.01 -1.18 -3.93
C LEU A 160 7.75 -2.07 -3.88
N GLY A 161 7.31 -2.64 -5.00
CA GLY A 161 6.20 -3.60 -5.01
C GLY A 161 6.50 -4.91 -4.27
N VAL A 162 7.71 -5.46 -4.41
CA VAL A 162 8.15 -6.63 -3.61
C VAL A 162 8.31 -6.25 -2.13
N PHE A 163 8.83 -5.06 -1.85
CA PHE A 163 8.99 -4.55 -0.50
C PHE A 163 7.64 -4.46 0.20
N GLN A 164 6.62 -3.90 -0.44
CA GLN A 164 5.29 -3.84 0.13
C GLN A 164 4.64 -5.23 0.26
N ASP A 165 4.50 -5.94 -0.86
CA ASP A 165 3.66 -7.14 -0.94
C ASP A 165 4.28 -8.32 -0.19
N LYS A 166 5.61 -8.48 -0.24
CA LYS A 166 6.29 -9.64 0.33
C LYS A 166 7.03 -9.36 1.64
N VAL A 167 7.20 -8.10 2.02
CA VAL A 167 7.84 -7.73 3.29
C VAL A 167 6.86 -6.95 4.18
N LEU A 168 6.47 -5.72 3.84
CA LEU A 168 5.70 -4.85 4.75
C LEU A 168 4.35 -5.46 5.15
N ALA A 169 3.55 -5.92 4.18
CA ALA A 169 2.24 -6.50 4.46
C ALA A 169 2.33 -7.71 5.43
N PRO A 170 3.09 -8.78 5.13
CA PRO A 170 3.21 -9.90 6.06
C PRO A 170 3.95 -9.57 7.36
N LEU A 171 4.90 -8.62 7.35
CA LEU A 171 5.65 -8.17 8.53
C LEU A 171 4.75 -7.49 9.56
N MET A 172 3.83 -6.64 9.09
CA MET A 172 2.87 -5.99 9.97
C MET A 172 1.74 -6.94 10.36
N GLY A 173 1.18 -7.66 9.38
CA GLY A 173 0.06 -8.57 9.59
C GLY A 173 -1.05 -8.46 8.56
N TRP A 174 -0.97 -7.49 7.63
CA TRP A 174 -1.92 -7.23 6.58
C TRP A 174 -2.11 -8.38 5.59
N VAL A 175 -3.29 -8.45 4.99
CA VAL A 175 -3.63 -9.38 3.91
C VAL A 175 -3.06 -8.86 2.61
N ARG A 176 -2.24 -9.69 1.97
CA ARG A 176 -1.64 -9.37 0.68
C ARG A 176 -2.70 -9.23 -0.41
N ASN A 177 -2.50 -8.25 -1.29
CA ASN A 177 -3.36 -7.95 -2.43
C ASN A 177 -4.82 -7.62 -2.06
N PHE A 178 -5.09 -7.19 -0.82
CA PHE A 178 -6.45 -6.88 -0.39
C PHE A 178 -6.82 -5.42 -0.65
N HIS A 179 -6.00 -4.51 -0.14
CA HIS A 179 -6.16 -3.08 -0.33
C HIS A 179 -5.04 -2.50 -1.19
N ALA A 180 -5.27 -1.30 -1.72
CA ALA A 180 -4.20 -0.50 -2.30
C ALA A 180 -3.32 0.13 -1.20
N HIS A 181 -2.20 0.68 -1.63
CA HIS A 181 -1.20 1.26 -0.73
C HIS A 181 -0.37 2.33 -1.46
N ILE A 182 0.24 3.21 -0.67
CA ILE A 182 1.16 4.23 -1.17
C ILE A 182 2.40 4.32 -0.26
N LEU A 183 3.57 4.35 -0.89
CA LEU A 183 4.82 4.76 -0.25
C LEU A 183 5.10 6.22 -0.61
N THR A 184 5.30 7.07 0.40
CA THR A 184 5.56 8.51 0.20
C THR A 184 6.96 8.87 0.69
N ASP A 185 7.80 9.39 -0.22
CA ASP A 185 9.10 9.96 0.13
C ASP A 185 8.91 11.32 0.81
N TYR A 186 9.25 11.40 2.10
CA TYR A 186 9.02 12.61 2.89
C TYR A 186 9.87 13.80 2.47
N ARG A 187 10.95 13.59 1.69
CA ARG A 187 11.86 14.67 1.27
C ARG A 187 11.21 15.59 0.25
N ASP A 188 10.36 15.05 -0.63
CA ASP A 188 9.76 15.81 -1.71
C ASP A 188 8.26 15.51 -1.98
N GLY A 189 7.69 14.56 -1.24
CA GLY A 189 6.29 14.14 -1.36
C GLY A 189 6.03 13.16 -2.49
N THR A 190 7.05 12.65 -3.19
CA THR A 190 6.87 11.69 -4.28
C THR A 190 6.17 10.43 -3.78
N GLN A 191 5.13 10.00 -4.50
CA GLN A 191 4.35 8.80 -4.16
C GLN A 191 4.62 7.66 -5.14
N TYR A 192 4.63 6.44 -4.60
CA TYR A 192 4.81 5.18 -5.33
C TYR A 192 3.72 4.19 -4.90
N GLY A 193 3.12 3.49 -5.85
CA GLY A 193 2.05 2.55 -5.54
C GLY A 193 1.72 1.57 -6.67
N PRO A 194 0.69 0.73 -6.48
CA PRO A 194 0.37 -0.37 -7.36
C PRO A 194 -0.42 0.12 -8.59
N LYS A 195 0.30 0.51 -9.66
CA LYS A 195 -0.35 1.00 -10.89
C LYS A 195 -1.28 -0.05 -11.49
N ASN A 196 -2.46 0.40 -11.92
CA ASN A 196 -3.55 -0.42 -12.46
C ASN A 196 -4.15 -1.41 -11.44
N SER A 197 -4.02 -1.13 -10.14
CA SER A 197 -4.71 -1.92 -9.11
C SER A 197 -6.23 -1.90 -9.33
N SER A 198 -6.87 -3.04 -9.09
CA SER A 198 -8.32 -3.18 -9.05
C SER A 198 -8.87 -3.25 -7.62
N ALA A 199 -8.07 -2.92 -6.61
CA ALA A 199 -8.53 -2.85 -5.23
C ALA A 199 -9.64 -1.79 -5.11
N VAL A 200 -10.65 -2.05 -4.28
CA VAL A 200 -11.88 -1.25 -4.21
C VAL A 200 -11.58 0.18 -3.76
N ASP A 201 -10.68 0.31 -2.80
CA ASP A 201 -10.21 1.55 -2.20
C ASP A 201 -9.42 2.46 -3.14
N MET A 202 -9.02 2.00 -4.34
CA MET A 202 -8.46 2.86 -5.40
C MET A 202 -9.41 4.02 -5.80
N MET A 203 -10.71 3.91 -5.50
CA MET A 203 -11.65 5.01 -5.68
C MET A 203 -11.29 6.26 -4.86
N HIS A 204 -10.55 6.10 -3.76
CA HIS A 204 -10.10 7.15 -2.85
C HIS A 204 -8.71 7.72 -3.21
N VAL A 205 -8.10 7.32 -4.33
CA VAL A 205 -6.76 7.81 -4.73
C VAL A 205 -6.70 9.34 -4.85
N ASP A 206 -7.80 9.99 -5.23
CA ASP A 206 -7.89 11.45 -5.31
C ASP A 206 -7.68 12.10 -3.94
N ALA A 207 -8.14 11.47 -2.85
CA ALA A 207 -7.84 11.90 -1.49
C ALA A 207 -6.36 11.66 -1.14
N SER A 208 -5.73 10.60 -1.64
CA SER A 208 -4.36 10.22 -1.26
C SER A 208 -3.27 10.83 -2.15
N GLY A 209 -3.56 11.85 -2.96
CA GLY A 209 -2.58 12.52 -3.83
C GLY A 209 -2.78 12.34 -5.34
N TYR A 210 -3.97 11.89 -5.76
CA TYR A 210 -4.47 11.72 -7.13
C TYR A 210 -3.77 10.66 -7.97
N ASP A 211 -2.45 10.64 -7.98
CA ASP A 211 -1.70 9.66 -8.72
C ASP A 211 -0.30 9.42 -8.16
N PHE A 212 0.29 8.28 -8.49
CA PHE A 212 1.60 7.84 -8.01
C PHE A 212 2.46 7.26 -9.13
N LEU A 213 3.75 7.11 -8.87
CA LEU A 213 4.66 6.37 -9.74
C LEU A 213 4.46 4.86 -9.59
N ASN A 214 4.72 4.10 -10.64
CA ASN A 214 4.65 2.64 -10.59
C ASN A 214 5.78 2.11 -9.69
N GLU A 215 5.43 1.48 -8.59
CA GLU A 215 6.37 0.99 -7.58
C GLU A 215 7.38 -0.05 -8.11
N ASP A 216 6.99 -0.84 -9.12
CA ASP A 216 7.84 -1.87 -9.72
C ASP A 216 9.02 -1.30 -10.54
N ASP A 217 9.00 0.00 -10.84
CA ASP A 217 10.07 0.68 -11.57
C ASP A 217 11.15 1.26 -10.65
N TYR A 218 10.95 1.21 -9.32
CA TYR A 218 11.84 1.80 -8.31
C TYR A 218 12.13 0.82 -7.19
N CYS A 219 13.10 1.16 -6.33
CA CYS A 219 13.56 0.32 -5.23
C CYS A 219 13.74 1.13 -3.94
N VAL A 220 13.93 0.43 -2.81
CA VAL A 220 14.11 1.03 -1.48
C VAL A 220 15.15 2.17 -1.47
N ALA A 221 16.29 1.99 -2.15
CA ALA A 221 17.36 2.98 -2.23
C ALA A 221 16.98 4.26 -3.00
N HIS A 222 15.92 4.27 -3.82
CA HIS A 222 15.44 5.50 -4.45
C HIS A 222 14.80 6.46 -3.42
N ILE A 223 14.09 5.91 -2.43
CA ILE A 223 13.34 6.70 -1.45
C ILE A 223 14.09 6.90 -0.13
N MET A 224 15.10 6.07 0.14
CA MET A 224 15.89 6.09 1.37
C MET A 224 17.37 5.90 1.04
N THR A 225 18.14 6.99 1.11
CA THR A 225 19.53 7.08 0.60
C THR A 225 20.58 7.14 1.71
N LYS A 226 20.20 7.60 2.90
CA LYS A 226 21.10 7.74 4.06
C LYS A 226 20.40 7.34 5.35
N VAL A 227 21.19 7.11 6.40
CA VAL A 227 20.69 6.89 7.77
C VAL A 227 19.86 8.11 8.20
N GLY A 228 18.72 7.85 8.83
CA GLY A 228 17.76 8.87 9.25
C GLY A 228 16.78 9.30 8.16
N ASP A 229 16.97 8.91 6.89
CA ASP A 229 15.90 9.06 5.89
C ASP A 229 14.67 8.26 6.34
N ALA A 230 13.49 8.78 6.02
CA ALA A 230 12.22 8.17 6.36
C ALA A 230 11.21 8.31 5.22
N CYS A 231 10.29 7.37 5.13
CA CYS A 231 9.15 7.43 4.23
C CYS A 231 7.86 7.01 4.95
N GLN A 232 6.72 7.41 4.39
CA GLN A 232 5.42 6.91 4.82
C GLN A 232 5.10 5.61 4.09
N TYR A 233 4.45 4.69 4.79
CA TYR A 233 3.69 3.59 4.20
C TYR A 233 2.22 3.72 4.61
N GLU A 234 1.38 4.06 3.65
CA GLU A 234 -0.07 4.12 3.78
C GLU A 234 -0.66 2.84 3.21
N TYR A 235 -1.44 2.13 4.01
CA TYR A 235 -2.15 0.91 3.63
C TYR A 235 -3.65 1.13 3.80
N ASP A 236 -4.43 0.64 2.84
CA ASP A 236 -5.86 0.89 2.72
C ASP A 236 -6.16 2.37 2.46
N LEU A 237 -6.47 2.71 1.21
CA LEU A 237 -6.80 4.08 0.84
C LEU A 237 -8.21 4.48 1.28
N GLY A 238 -9.01 3.58 1.84
CA GLY A 238 -10.26 3.90 2.52
C GLY A 238 -10.04 4.27 3.98
N ASP A 239 -9.30 3.43 4.71
CA ASP A 239 -9.10 3.56 6.16
C ASP A 239 -7.84 4.36 6.55
N HIS A 240 -6.90 4.53 5.62
CA HIS A 240 -5.66 5.28 5.79
C HIS A 240 -4.79 4.82 6.97
N PHE A 241 -4.46 3.52 7.05
CA PHE A 241 -3.49 3.04 8.04
C PHE A 241 -2.08 3.56 7.71
N ARG A 242 -1.58 4.47 8.55
CA ARG A 242 -0.30 5.15 8.34
C ARG A 242 0.82 4.48 9.13
N HIS A 243 1.96 4.34 8.49
CA HIS A 243 3.18 3.87 9.10
C HIS A 243 4.34 4.78 8.70
N ASP A 244 5.27 4.96 9.61
CA ASP A 244 6.57 5.59 9.33
C ASP A 244 7.64 4.51 9.25
N ILE A 245 8.44 4.54 8.18
CA ILE A 245 9.59 3.66 7.99
C ILE A 245 10.85 4.52 8.03
N ILE A 246 11.78 4.18 8.92
CA ILE A 246 13.01 4.96 9.16
C ILE A 246 14.23 4.06 8.93
N VAL A 247 15.25 4.62 8.28
CA VAL A 247 16.56 3.97 8.15
C VAL A 247 17.35 4.15 9.43
N GLU A 248 17.51 3.08 10.21
CA GLU A 248 18.35 3.09 11.41
C GLU A 248 19.82 2.84 11.08
N LYS A 249 20.11 2.01 10.07
CA LYS A 249 21.48 1.72 9.62
C LYS A 249 21.50 1.31 8.15
N ILE A 250 22.54 1.72 7.44
CA ILE A 250 22.92 1.16 6.13
C ILE A 250 24.23 0.40 6.34
N VAL A 251 24.20 -0.91 6.11
CA VAL A 251 25.33 -1.82 6.29
C VAL A 251 26.34 -1.63 5.16
N PRO A 252 27.66 -1.63 5.43
CA PRO A 252 28.68 -1.62 4.38
C PRO A 252 28.49 -2.74 3.35
N LEU A 253 28.94 -2.52 2.12
CA LEU A 253 28.74 -3.46 1.02
C LEU A 253 29.34 -4.84 1.33
N GLU A 254 30.50 -4.87 1.99
CA GLU A 254 31.28 -6.06 2.33
C GLU A 254 30.60 -6.92 3.41
N GLU A 255 29.78 -6.30 4.25
CA GLU A 255 28.99 -6.95 5.30
C GLU A 255 27.56 -7.29 4.85
N SER A 256 27.14 -6.77 3.70
CA SER A 256 25.78 -6.94 3.18
C SER A 256 25.61 -8.29 2.49
N TYR A 257 24.52 -8.97 2.80
CA TYR A 257 24.16 -10.29 2.27
C TYR A 257 22.83 -10.28 1.49
N GLY A 258 22.11 -9.16 1.51
CA GLY A 258 20.92 -8.91 0.69
C GLY A 258 19.68 -9.65 1.16
N ARG A 259 19.68 -10.30 2.34
CA ARG A 259 18.57 -11.16 2.76
C ARG A 259 17.61 -10.41 3.66
N VAL A 260 16.33 -10.73 3.53
CA VAL A 260 15.30 -10.26 4.44
C VAL A 260 15.45 -10.97 5.78
N GLN A 261 15.41 -10.20 6.86
CA GLN A 261 15.46 -10.74 8.22
C GLN A 261 14.61 -9.88 9.16
N VAL A 262 13.72 -10.52 9.93
CA VAL A 262 13.00 -9.84 11.01
C VAL A 262 13.90 -9.86 12.25
N LEU A 263 14.07 -8.71 12.90
CA LEU A 263 14.95 -8.55 14.06
C LEU A 263 14.17 -8.43 15.37
N GLY A 264 12.95 -7.90 15.32
CA GLY A 264 12.11 -7.72 16.51
C GLY A 264 10.89 -6.86 16.24
N GLY A 265 10.06 -6.68 17.25
CA GLY A 265 8.82 -5.93 17.14
C GLY A 265 8.02 -5.92 18.44
N SER A 266 6.91 -5.20 18.43
CA SER A 266 5.90 -5.18 19.48
C SER A 266 4.54 -4.80 18.90
N GLY A 267 3.46 -5.24 19.54
CA GLY A 267 2.10 -4.87 19.18
C GLY A 267 1.54 -5.65 17.98
N ILE A 268 0.29 -6.02 18.07
CA ILE A 268 -0.43 -6.73 17.02
C ILE A 268 -0.82 -5.79 15.87
N CYS A 269 -0.91 -6.31 14.65
CA CYS A 269 -1.49 -5.58 13.51
C CYS A 269 -2.92 -5.13 13.85
N PRO A 270 -3.36 -3.92 13.45
CA PRO A 270 -4.78 -3.60 13.46
C PRO A 270 -5.60 -4.55 12.59
N MET A 271 -6.91 -4.61 12.83
CA MET A 271 -7.84 -5.40 11.99
C MET A 271 -8.02 -4.76 10.62
N GLU A 272 -8.15 -5.58 9.56
CA GLU A 272 -8.56 -5.09 8.24
C GLU A 272 -9.90 -4.36 8.34
N ASN A 273 -10.13 -3.32 7.52
CA ASN A 273 -11.34 -2.48 7.57
C ASN A 273 -11.59 -1.87 8.97
N GLY A 274 -10.51 -1.57 9.70
CA GLY A 274 -10.52 -1.09 11.08
C GLY A 274 -10.51 0.44 11.26
N ARG A 275 -10.71 1.21 10.18
CA ARG A 275 -10.88 2.69 10.18
C ARG A 275 -9.66 3.47 10.69
N GLY A 276 -8.47 2.99 10.36
CA GLY A 276 -7.22 3.72 10.58
C GLY A 276 -6.68 3.67 12.00
N ASN A 277 -5.63 4.47 12.21
CA ASN A 277 -4.78 4.40 13.41
C ASN A 277 -5.50 4.85 14.69
N ASP A 278 -6.26 5.95 14.61
CA ASP A 278 -7.08 6.52 15.68
C ASP A 278 -8.04 5.49 16.26
N THR A 279 -8.89 4.93 15.41
CA THR A 279 -9.90 3.95 15.81
C THR A 279 -9.26 2.70 16.41
N TRP A 280 -8.11 2.26 15.89
CA TRP A 280 -7.39 1.16 16.53
C TRP A 280 -6.85 1.50 17.93
N ALA A 281 -6.39 2.74 18.15
CA ALA A 281 -5.97 3.17 19.49
C ALA A 281 -7.15 3.15 20.49
N GLU A 282 -8.33 3.60 20.06
CA GLU A 282 -9.58 3.52 20.84
C GLU A 282 -10.02 2.08 21.11
N HIS A 283 -9.89 1.20 20.11
CA HIS A 283 -10.14 -0.24 20.27
C HIS A 283 -9.22 -0.83 21.32
N ILE A 284 -7.93 -0.51 21.30
CA ILE A 284 -6.99 -0.97 22.33
C ILE A 284 -7.40 -0.47 23.72
N GLU A 285 -7.87 0.77 23.85
CA GLU A 285 -8.33 1.29 25.13
C GLU A 285 -9.56 0.53 25.65
N THR A 286 -10.53 0.29 24.76
CA THR A 286 -11.74 -0.51 25.03
C THR A 286 -11.37 -1.92 25.48
N LEU A 287 -10.38 -2.54 24.85
CA LEU A 287 -9.91 -3.87 25.22
C LEU A 287 -9.16 -3.87 26.56
N THR A 288 -8.41 -2.82 26.91
CA THR A 288 -7.44 -2.89 28.03
C THR A 288 -7.84 -2.16 29.30
N LYS A 289 -8.67 -1.11 29.24
CA LYS A 289 -8.91 -0.22 30.38
C LYS A 289 -10.39 0.08 30.62
N SER A 290 -11.13 0.47 29.58
CA SER A 290 -12.39 1.21 29.72
C SER A 290 -13.63 0.52 29.13
N GLY A 291 -13.47 -0.62 28.44
CA GLY A 291 -14.60 -1.34 27.86
C GLY A 291 -15.41 -2.14 28.89
N THR A 292 -16.74 -2.04 28.81
CA THR A 292 -17.62 -2.98 29.51
C THR A 292 -17.39 -4.41 28.98
N PRO A 293 -17.68 -5.47 29.77
CA PRO A 293 -17.56 -6.85 29.27
C PRO A 293 -18.37 -7.12 28.00
N ALA A 294 -19.48 -6.40 27.78
CA ALA A 294 -20.28 -6.50 26.57
C ALA A 294 -19.57 -5.86 25.37
N ALA A 295 -19.14 -4.60 25.49
CA ALA A 295 -18.42 -3.89 24.43
C ALA A 295 -17.12 -4.62 24.03
N ARG A 296 -16.39 -5.15 25.01
CA ARG A 296 -15.20 -5.98 24.75
C ARG A 296 -15.53 -7.24 23.96
N ARG A 297 -16.64 -7.92 24.25
CA ARG A 297 -17.04 -9.15 23.50
C ARG A 297 -17.45 -8.83 22.08
N GLU A 298 -18.20 -7.75 21.88
CA GLU A 298 -18.64 -7.30 20.56
C GLU A 298 -17.44 -6.96 19.68
N LEU A 299 -16.54 -6.10 20.17
CA LEU A 299 -15.31 -5.73 19.47
C LEU A 299 -14.41 -6.93 19.17
N LEU A 300 -14.26 -7.88 20.10
CA LEU A 300 -13.50 -9.10 19.84
C LEU A 300 -14.15 -9.98 18.77
N SER A 301 -15.49 -10.04 18.72
CA SER A 301 -16.21 -10.76 17.68
C SER A 301 -15.96 -10.16 16.31
N GLU A 302 -15.97 -8.82 16.22
CA GLU A 302 -15.63 -8.09 15.00
C GLU A 302 -14.18 -8.34 14.57
N ILE A 303 -13.21 -8.10 15.47
CA ILE A 303 -11.78 -8.33 15.22
C ILE A 303 -11.53 -9.75 14.70
N TYR A 304 -12.10 -10.76 15.35
CA TYR A 304 -11.90 -12.15 14.97
C TYR A 304 -12.59 -12.57 13.67
N SER A 305 -13.54 -11.79 13.19
CA SER A 305 -14.16 -12.00 11.88
C SER A 305 -13.34 -11.40 10.73
N MET A 306 -12.41 -10.48 11.03
CA MET A 306 -11.61 -9.82 9.99
C MET A 306 -10.59 -10.78 9.35
N PRO A 307 -10.33 -10.71 8.03
CA PRO A 307 -9.50 -11.68 7.32
C PRO A 307 -8.10 -11.89 7.89
N ASN A 308 -7.41 -10.83 8.32
CA ASN A 308 -6.06 -10.94 8.91
C ASN A 308 -6.04 -11.66 10.27
N TYR A 309 -7.19 -11.78 10.94
CA TYR A 309 -7.37 -12.53 12.19
C TYR A 309 -7.95 -13.92 11.97
N ALA A 310 -9.03 -14.02 11.20
CA ALA A 310 -9.77 -15.25 10.95
C ALA A 310 -8.87 -16.31 10.28
N ASP A 311 -8.16 -15.93 9.21
CA ASP A 311 -7.32 -16.86 8.44
C ASP A 311 -6.10 -17.36 9.23
N ARG A 312 -5.69 -16.60 10.26
CA ARG A 312 -4.60 -16.94 11.16
C ARG A 312 -5.08 -17.67 12.43
N GLY A 313 -6.38 -17.96 12.54
CA GLY A 313 -6.96 -18.73 13.64
C GLY A 313 -6.95 -18.00 14.98
N TRP A 314 -6.97 -16.67 14.99
CA TRP A 314 -6.97 -15.87 16.22
C TRP A 314 -8.20 -16.12 17.10
N ASN A 315 -9.33 -16.45 16.49
CA ASN A 315 -10.55 -16.87 17.18
C ASN A 315 -10.39 -18.12 18.06
N LYS A 316 -9.31 -18.89 17.88
CA LYS A 316 -8.99 -20.08 18.68
C LYS A 316 -8.06 -19.79 19.86
N ARG A 317 -7.52 -18.57 19.96
CA ARG A 317 -6.60 -18.19 21.05
C ARG A 317 -7.40 -17.87 22.32
N SER A 318 -6.86 -18.25 23.47
CA SER A 318 -7.53 -18.10 24.77
C SER A 318 -7.64 -16.64 25.24
N LYS A 319 -6.72 -15.76 24.82
CA LYS A 319 -6.71 -14.35 25.20
C LYS A 319 -6.25 -13.49 24.02
N PHE A 320 -6.97 -12.39 23.81
CA PHE A 320 -6.51 -11.30 22.96
C PHE A 320 -5.55 -10.40 23.73
N ASP A 321 -4.38 -10.16 23.16
CA ASP A 321 -3.35 -9.27 23.70
C ASP A 321 -2.95 -8.26 22.60
N PRO A 322 -3.29 -6.96 22.76
CA PRO A 322 -2.93 -5.95 21.77
C PRO A 322 -1.41 -5.70 21.67
N ASP A 323 -0.64 -6.09 22.70
CA ASP A 323 0.81 -5.94 22.73
C ASP A 323 1.55 -7.16 22.14
N TYR A 324 0.80 -8.18 21.72
CA TYR A 324 1.34 -9.42 21.22
C TYR A 324 2.25 -9.23 20.00
N PHE A 325 3.44 -9.80 20.09
CA PHE A 325 4.36 -9.98 18.96
C PHE A 325 5.13 -11.29 19.13
N ASP A 326 5.23 -12.08 18.06
CA ASP A 326 6.06 -13.27 18.01
C ASP A 326 7.03 -13.19 16.82
N LEU A 327 8.32 -13.26 17.12
CA LEU A 327 9.38 -13.14 16.12
C LEU A 327 9.37 -14.30 15.12
N SER A 328 9.09 -15.52 15.59
CA SER A 328 9.09 -16.73 14.76
C SER A 328 7.89 -16.74 13.83
N GLU A 329 6.70 -16.44 14.33
CA GLU A 329 5.46 -16.32 13.55
C GLU A 329 5.61 -15.23 12.47
N THR A 330 6.12 -14.05 12.85
CA THR A 330 6.34 -12.94 11.91
C THR A 330 7.39 -13.29 10.86
N THR A 331 8.50 -13.90 11.27
CA THR A 331 9.53 -14.36 10.33
C THR A 331 8.94 -15.38 9.35
N GLN A 332 8.18 -16.35 9.84
CA GLN A 332 7.56 -17.36 8.99
C GLN A 332 6.56 -16.74 8.00
N ALA A 333 5.76 -15.74 8.41
CA ALA A 333 4.85 -15.05 7.52
C ALA A 333 5.59 -14.35 6.35
N VAL A 334 6.65 -13.59 6.66
CA VAL A 334 7.48 -12.92 5.65
C VAL A 334 8.16 -13.93 4.72
N MET A 335 8.77 -14.98 5.26
CA MET A 335 9.46 -16.00 4.46
C MET A 335 8.50 -16.80 3.59
N THR A 336 7.27 -17.03 4.06
CA THR A 336 6.21 -17.67 3.26
C THR A 336 5.79 -16.77 2.11
N ALA A 337 5.57 -15.47 2.35
CA ALA A 337 5.24 -14.51 1.30
C ALA A 337 6.35 -14.42 0.23
N LEU A 338 7.61 -14.36 0.64
CA LEU A 338 8.78 -14.39 -0.27
C LEU A 338 8.80 -15.64 -1.18
N GLY A 339 8.36 -16.79 -0.67
CA GLY A 339 8.23 -18.04 -1.43
C GLY A 339 7.19 -18.01 -2.56
N THR A 340 6.23 -17.09 -2.50
CA THR A 340 5.10 -17.00 -3.44
C THR A 340 5.35 -16.03 -4.60
N LYS A 341 4.42 -15.97 -5.58
CA LYS A 341 4.48 -14.98 -6.67
C LYS A 341 4.16 -13.60 -6.08
N LEU A 342 4.64 -12.55 -6.75
CA LEU A 342 4.16 -11.21 -6.46
C LEU A 342 2.65 -11.16 -6.71
N SER A 343 1.93 -10.49 -5.83
CA SER A 343 0.51 -10.22 -6.01
C SER A 343 0.25 -9.51 -7.34
N TYR A 344 -0.90 -9.79 -7.95
CA TYR A 344 -1.28 -9.20 -9.23
C TYR A 344 -2.29 -8.09 -8.98
N SER A 345 -1.82 -6.85 -8.88
CA SER A 345 -2.65 -5.70 -8.51
C SER A 345 -3.90 -5.48 -9.39
N PRO A 346 -3.91 -5.72 -10.72
CA PRO A 346 -5.14 -5.63 -11.52
C PRO A 346 -6.17 -6.74 -11.25
N GLY A 347 -5.84 -7.63 -10.32
CA GLY A 347 -6.63 -8.75 -9.85
C GLY A 347 -6.71 -8.79 -8.32
N ALA A 348 -6.73 -7.63 -7.67
CA ALA A 348 -6.82 -7.51 -6.22
C ALA A 348 -8.01 -8.29 -5.65
N LYS A 349 -7.87 -8.69 -4.39
CA LYS A 349 -8.85 -9.47 -3.66
C LYS A 349 -10.09 -8.62 -3.42
N THR A 350 -11.25 -9.13 -3.81
CA THR A 350 -12.54 -8.44 -3.66
C THR A 350 -13.54 -9.36 -3.00
N PHE A 351 -14.27 -8.84 -2.02
CA PHE A 351 -15.41 -9.54 -1.45
C PHE A 351 -16.62 -9.38 -2.38
N LYS A 352 -17.29 -10.48 -2.68
CA LYS A 352 -18.47 -10.51 -3.53
C LYS A 352 -19.60 -11.21 -2.81
N VAL A 353 -20.77 -10.57 -2.86
CA VAL A 353 -22.04 -11.20 -2.46
C VAL A 353 -22.81 -11.51 -3.75
N PRO A 354 -23.04 -12.79 -4.09
CA PRO A 354 -23.80 -13.15 -5.27
C PRO A 354 -25.27 -12.75 -5.06
N PHE A 355 -25.90 -12.24 -6.13
CA PHE A 355 -27.32 -11.86 -6.10
C PHE A 355 -28.27 -13.08 -5.99
N ALA A 356 -27.78 -14.26 -6.38
CA ALA A 356 -28.47 -15.54 -6.23
C ALA A 356 -27.44 -16.66 -5.98
N PRO A 357 -27.79 -17.74 -5.25
CA PRO A 357 -26.89 -18.86 -4.97
C PRO A 357 -26.32 -19.55 -6.21
N GLU A 358 -26.90 -19.38 -7.40
CA GLU A 358 -26.42 -20.00 -8.64
C GLU A 358 -25.47 -19.09 -9.42
N ALA A 359 -25.35 -17.80 -9.04
CA ALA A 359 -24.63 -16.77 -9.77
C ALA A 359 -23.13 -16.63 -9.38
N PHE A 360 -22.57 -17.63 -8.69
CA PHE A 360 -21.21 -17.57 -8.11
C PHE A 360 -20.11 -17.20 -9.11
N LEU A 361 -20.20 -17.62 -10.38
CA LEU A 361 -19.10 -17.51 -11.32
C LEU A 361 -19.56 -17.05 -12.71
N GLY A 362 -19.50 -15.75 -12.99
CA GLY A 362 -19.51 -15.24 -14.36
C GLY A 362 -18.20 -15.59 -15.12
N PRO A 363 -18.23 -15.64 -16.48
CA PRO A 363 -17.04 -15.94 -17.28
C PRO A 363 -15.96 -14.86 -17.14
N LEU A 364 -14.68 -15.27 -17.19
CA LEU A 364 -13.56 -14.33 -17.29
C LEU A 364 -13.64 -13.60 -18.63
N THR A 365 -13.59 -12.26 -18.60
CA THR A 365 -13.53 -11.45 -19.82
C THR A 365 -12.26 -11.74 -20.61
N ALA A 366 -12.31 -11.58 -21.94
CA ALA A 366 -11.23 -11.98 -22.86
C ALA A 366 -9.85 -11.33 -22.56
N SER A 367 -9.79 -10.21 -21.82
CA SER A 367 -8.53 -9.55 -21.42
C SER A 367 -7.78 -10.27 -20.28
N LYS A 368 -8.37 -11.30 -19.67
CA LYS A 368 -7.84 -12.04 -18.50
C LYS A 368 -7.32 -13.44 -18.82
N ARG A 369 -7.00 -13.75 -20.09
CA ARG A 369 -6.59 -15.08 -20.56
C ARG A 369 -5.26 -15.64 -20.01
N LYS A 370 -4.47 -14.86 -19.26
CA LYS A 370 -3.22 -15.31 -18.60
C LYS A 370 -3.26 -15.15 -17.08
N THR A 371 -4.47 -15.27 -16.52
CA THR A 371 -4.69 -15.21 -15.08
C THR A 371 -5.56 -16.38 -14.62
N THR A 372 -5.20 -16.95 -13.48
CA THR A 372 -6.00 -17.91 -12.73
C THR A 372 -6.90 -17.16 -11.75
N ARG A 373 -8.19 -17.49 -11.71
CA ARG A 373 -9.14 -16.99 -10.70
C ARG A 373 -9.10 -17.88 -9.47
N GLU A 374 -8.88 -17.29 -8.31
CA GLU A 374 -8.93 -17.96 -7.00
C GLU A 374 -10.15 -17.45 -6.25
N VAL A 375 -10.90 -18.38 -5.65
CA VAL A 375 -12.11 -18.09 -4.90
C VAL A 375 -12.00 -18.75 -3.53
N THR A 376 -12.20 -17.96 -2.49
CA THR A 376 -12.20 -18.41 -1.10
C THR A 376 -13.52 -18.05 -0.47
N MET A 377 -14.24 -19.03 0.08
CA MET A 377 -15.50 -18.77 0.80
C MET A 377 -15.20 -18.00 2.09
N SER A 378 -16.06 -17.03 2.41
CA SER A 378 -15.96 -16.34 3.70
C SER A 378 -16.22 -17.31 4.86
N PRO A 379 -15.49 -17.22 5.97
CA PRO A 379 -15.84 -17.96 7.18
C PRO A 379 -17.20 -17.46 7.73
N GLY A 380 -18.20 -18.35 7.86
CA GLY A 380 -19.51 -18.05 8.46
C GLY A 380 -20.71 -18.21 7.50
N ASP A 381 -21.93 -17.93 7.98
CA ASP A 381 -23.20 -17.95 7.22
C ASP A 381 -23.34 -16.76 6.24
N SER A 382 -22.25 -16.04 5.95
CA SER A 382 -22.26 -15.00 4.93
C SER A 382 -22.24 -15.66 3.54
N PHE A 383 -23.28 -15.44 2.74
CA PHE A 383 -23.38 -15.91 1.34
C PHE A 383 -22.27 -15.38 0.40
N GLY A 384 -21.26 -14.66 0.91
CA GLY A 384 -20.22 -14.03 0.14
C GLY A 384 -18.90 -14.82 0.06
N PHE A 385 -18.06 -14.42 -0.89
CA PHE A 385 -16.77 -15.02 -1.14
C PHE A 385 -15.74 -13.98 -1.55
N PHE A 386 -14.48 -14.26 -1.27
CA PHE A 386 -13.36 -13.50 -1.80
C PHE A 386 -12.96 -14.05 -3.17
N GLU A 387 -12.75 -13.15 -4.12
CA GLU A 387 -12.17 -13.44 -5.43
C GLU A 387 -10.87 -12.67 -5.61
N GLU A 388 -9.85 -13.35 -6.13
CA GLU A 388 -8.58 -12.76 -6.54
C GLU A 388 -8.15 -13.33 -7.90
N LEU A 389 -7.46 -12.55 -8.73
CA LEU A 389 -6.81 -13.06 -9.93
C LEU A 389 -5.31 -13.14 -9.73
N LYS A 390 -4.73 -14.30 -10.04
CA LYS A 390 -3.30 -14.55 -9.99
C LYS A 390 -2.73 -14.59 -11.41
N LYS A 391 -1.57 -13.98 -11.60
CA LYS A 391 -0.86 -14.04 -12.88
C LYS A 391 -0.26 -15.44 -13.11
N ASP A 392 -0.54 -16.04 -14.26
CA ASP A 392 -0.04 -17.37 -14.61
C ASP A 392 1.43 -17.36 -14.99
N GLY A 393 1.88 -16.26 -15.61
CA GLY A 393 3.29 -16.05 -15.94
C GLY A 393 4.19 -15.84 -14.72
N ARG A 394 5.49 -15.82 -14.96
CA ARG A 394 6.49 -15.49 -13.94
C ARG A 394 6.46 -14.00 -13.55
N ASP A 395 7.01 -13.71 -12.38
CA ASP A 395 7.27 -12.35 -11.91
C ASP A 395 8.23 -11.63 -12.87
N SER A 396 8.10 -10.30 -12.97
CA SER A 396 9.02 -9.47 -13.76
C SER A 396 10.41 -9.49 -13.13
N ARG A 397 11.48 -9.41 -13.94
CA ARG A 397 12.84 -9.25 -13.40
C ARG A 397 13.03 -7.97 -12.59
N ARG A 398 12.22 -6.94 -12.87
CA ARG A 398 12.21 -5.68 -12.12
C ARG A 398 11.43 -5.75 -10.80
N ALA A 399 10.54 -6.74 -10.67
CA ALA A 399 9.64 -6.89 -9.53
C ALA A 399 9.68 -8.33 -9.04
N THR A 400 10.86 -8.78 -8.62
CA THR A 400 11.07 -10.12 -8.08
C THR A 400 12.25 -10.14 -7.12
N ALA A 401 12.32 -11.19 -6.31
CA ALA A 401 13.38 -11.43 -5.35
C ALA A 401 13.61 -12.94 -5.20
N CYS A 402 14.70 -13.31 -4.55
CA CYS A 402 14.99 -14.69 -4.23
C CYS A 402 13.85 -15.27 -3.39
N ALA A 403 13.20 -16.32 -3.89
CA ALA A 403 12.05 -16.93 -3.24
C ALA A 403 12.36 -17.63 -1.91
N ALA A 404 13.63 -17.68 -1.49
CA ALA A 404 14.04 -18.28 -0.23
C ALA A 404 14.58 -17.27 0.80
N CYS A 405 15.00 -16.08 0.38
CA CYS A 405 15.64 -15.12 1.29
C CYS A 405 15.39 -13.65 0.96
N GLY A 406 14.65 -13.34 -0.12
CA GLY A 406 14.32 -11.98 -0.51
C GLY A 406 15.46 -11.16 -1.12
N ASN A 407 16.64 -11.74 -1.37
CA ASN A 407 17.71 -11.03 -2.08
C ASN A 407 17.29 -10.68 -3.52
N PRO A 408 17.32 -9.41 -3.93
CA PRO A 408 16.91 -8.98 -5.27
C PRO A 408 18.01 -9.15 -6.34
N ASN A 409 19.24 -9.43 -5.93
CA ASN A 409 20.43 -9.44 -6.79
C ASN A 409 20.76 -10.85 -7.32
N ASP A 410 21.44 -10.88 -8.48
CA ASP A 410 22.03 -12.08 -9.09
C ASP A 410 21.07 -13.28 -9.27
N LEU A 411 19.82 -12.95 -9.62
CA LEU A 411 18.72 -13.92 -9.66
C LEU A 411 18.74 -14.84 -10.88
N LYS A 412 18.64 -16.14 -10.61
CA LYS A 412 18.48 -17.19 -11.62
C LYS A 412 17.10 -17.82 -11.49
N ALA A 413 16.42 -17.98 -12.62
CA ALA A 413 15.15 -18.67 -12.66
C ALA A 413 15.36 -20.18 -12.43
N CYS A 414 14.39 -20.84 -11.79
CA CYS A 414 14.37 -22.29 -11.64
C CYS A 414 14.46 -22.95 -13.02
N SER A 415 15.48 -23.76 -13.26
CA SER A 415 15.66 -24.48 -14.54
C SER A 415 14.54 -25.47 -14.84
N GLY A 416 13.80 -25.90 -13.81
CA GLY A 416 12.66 -26.80 -13.96
C GLY A 416 11.43 -26.13 -14.56
N CYS A 417 10.86 -25.14 -13.87
CA CYS A 417 9.60 -24.50 -14.27
C CYS A 417 9.77 -23.08 -14.83
N GLY A 418 10.88 -22.40 -14.57
CA GLY A 418 11.11 -21.01 -14.97
C GLY A 418 10.31 -19.95 -14.19
N GLN A 419 9.53 -20.36 -13.18
CA GLN A 419 8.56 -19.49 -12.49
C GLN A 419 9.10 -18.80 -11.23
N ARG A 420 10.07 -19.40 -10.53
CA ARG A 420 10.67 -18.86 -9.30
C ARG A 420 12.11 -18.43 -9.54
N PHE A 421 12.56 -17.43 -8.78
CA PHE A 421 13.93 -16.90 -8.84
C PHE A 421 14.70 -17.19 -7.55
N TYR A 422 16.00 -17.42 -7.69
CA TYR A 422 16.92 -17.68 -6.58
C TYR A 422 18.27 -17.00 -6.82
N CYS A 423 18.87 -16.42 -5.78
CA CYS A 423 20.23 -15.86 -5.85
C CYS A 423 21.32 -16.94 -5.86
N GLY A 424 20.98 -18.21 -5.57
CA GLY A 424 21.94 -19.30 -5.58
C GLY A 424 21.33 -20.67 -5.29
N GLN A 425 22.12 -21.72 -5.51
CA GLN A 425 21.68 -23.11 -5.37
C GLN A 425 21.29 -23.46 -3.93
N ALA A 426 21.96 -22.87 -2.92
CA ALA A 426 21.62 -23.09 -1.52
C ALA A 426 20.19 -22.62 -1.20
N CYS A 427 19.83 -21.42 -1.64
CA CYS A 427 18.47 -20.87 -1.51
C CYS A 427 17.43 -21.72 -2.25
N GLN A 428 17.76 -22.17 -3.47
CA GLN A 428 16.88 -23.08 -4.22
C GLN A 428 16.66 -24.40 -3.46
N LYS A 429 17.70 -25.03 -2.92
CA LYS A 429 17.61 -26.27 -2.14
C LYS A 429 16.80 -26.09 -0.86
N ALA A 430 16.93 -24.95 -0.18
CA ALA A 430 16.14 -24.63 1.02
C ALA A 430 14.65 -24.55 0.69
N HIS A 431 14.27 -23.73 -0.30
CA HIS A 431 12.87 -23.58 -0.72
C HIS A 431 12.31 -24.86 -1.38
N TRP A 432 13.17 -25.69 -2.00
CA TRP A 432 12.76 -26.97 -2.59
C TRP A 432 12.13 -27.92 -1.56
N LYS A 433 12.69 -27.96 -0.34
CA LYS A 433 12.24 -28.86 0.73
C LYS A 433 10.90 -28.43 1.33
N SER A 434 10.66 -27.14 1.47
CA SER A 434 9.44 -26.62 2.10
C SER A 434 8.24 -26.69 1.15
N THR A 435 8.35 -26.10 -0.05
CA THR A 435 7.17 -25.82 -0.89
C THR A 435 7.43 -26.07 -2.38
N HIS A 436 8.58 -25.64 -2.90
CA HIS A 436 8.75 -25.49 -4.35
C HIS A 436 8.75 -26.81 -5.14
N LYS A 437 9.11 -27.95 -4.54
CA LYS A 437 9.08 -29.25 -5.24
C LYS A 437 7.69 -29.55 -5.82
N ARG A 438 6.63 -29.30 -5.03
CA ARG A 438 5.24 -29.54 -5.45
C ARG A 438 4.80 -28.50 -6.48
N GLU A 439 5.07 -27.22 -6.22
CA GLU A 439 4.75 -26.13 -7.15
C GLU A 439 5.40 -26.33 -8.53
N CYS A 440 6.70 -26.67 -8.56
CA CYS A 440 7.45 -26.85 -9.80
C CYS A 440 6.84 -27.98 -10.65
N ALA A 441 6.39 -29.07 -10.02
CA ALA A 441 5.71 -30.15 -10.72
C ALA A 441 4.36 -29.70 -11.30
N MET A 442 3.57 -28.91 -10.56
CA MET A 442 2.30 -28.38 -11.06
C MET A 442 2.51 -27.44 -12.25
N GLU A 443 3.47 -26.52 -12.17
CA GLU A 443 3.76 -25.56 -13.23
C GLU A 443 4.28 -26.25 -14.51
N LYS A 444 5.07 -27.33 -14.36
CA LYS A 444 5.47 -28.17 -15.51
C LYS A 444 4.28 -28.85 -16.17
N LYS A 445 3.32 -29.34 -15.39
CA LYS A 445 2.09 -29.96 -15.93
C LYS A 445 1.25 -28.95 -16.70
N LYS A 446 1.01 -27.76 -16.13
CA LYS A 446 0.27 -26.67 -16.80
C LYS A 446 0.87 -26.33 -18.17
N ARG A 447 2.20 -26.15 -18.22
CA ARG A 447 2.90 -25.85 -19.47
C ARG A 447 2.85 -26.99 -20.50
N ALA A 448 2.63 -28.23 -20.09
CA ALA A 448 2.50 -29.37 -21.00
C ALA A 448 1.06 -29.56 -21.52
N SER A 449 0.07 -28.95 -20.86
CA SER A 449 -1.34 -28.97 -21.28
C SER A 449 -1.74 -27.77 -22.15
N ASP A 450 -0.92 -26.71 -22.15
CA ASP A 450 -1.01 -25.55 -23.06
C ASP A 450 -0.26 -25.84 -24.37
#